data_AF-A0A5C6A5V9-F1
#
_entry.id   AF-A0A5C6A5V9-F1
#
_cell.length_a   1.000
_cell.length_b   1.000
_cell.length_c   1.000
_cell.angle_alpha   90.00
_cell.angle_beta   90.00
_cell.angle_gamma   90.00
#
_symmetry.space_group_name_H-M   'P 1'
#
loop_
_entity.id
_entity.type
_entity.pdbx_description
1 polymer ?
#
loop_
_entity_poly.entity_id
_entity_poly.type
_entity_poly.pdbx_seq_one_letter_code
_entity_poly.pdbx_strand_id
1 'polypeptide(L)'
;MPAASLIAVDPSQAGAPRVNIFVHGYRSMVSPADVEAARLRVQQTGVAGESYLLRWMAGRWSDSATVAGLRAAYKATRFRYALTPWALLVDAGVIGLHEAAQFKVMERKAEVVGRRLPALVAEIAEGRPVNFIGHSLGARVIHHALAHAHSADLTIDDVVLLAGAADLNAEDWERCVRQLRGKLYNAYSPRDRILRMTPDVRRRVGSRPMAPVVIDGEEKLVNITCPEVAHVAHWTRLPELLQRVWPHCGDVVESSKTERNL
;
A
#
# COMPACT_ATOMS: atom_id res chain seq x y z
N MET A 1 -20.31 -2.64 6.80
CA MET A 1 -19.00 -3.10 6.27
C MET A 1 -18.09 -3.37 7.46
N PRO A 2 -17.31 -4.47 7.51
CA PRO A 2 -16.33 -4.63 8.59
C PRO A 2 -15.33 -3.48 8.52
N ALA A 3 -15.01 -2.89 9.69
CA ALA A 3 -14.08 -1.78 9.80
C ALA A 3 -12.64 -2.25 9.46
N ALA A 4 -11.79 -1.32 9.01
CA ALA A 4 -10.36 -1.59 8.95
C ALA A 4 -9.83 -1.85 10.36
N SER A 5 -8.92 -2.81 10.51
CA SER A 5 -8.35 -3.18 11.80
C SER A 5 -6.87 -3.50 11.70
N LEU A 6 -6.13 -3.27 12.77
CA LEU A 6 -4.71 -3.59 12.88
C LEU A 6 -4.55 -4.96 13.53
N ILE A 7 -3.74 -5.82 12.91
CA ILE A 7 -3.43 -7.16 13.41
C ILE A 7 -1.99 -7.16 13.90
N ALA A 8 -1.77 -7.42 15.19
CA ALA A 8 -0.43 -7.56 15.73
C ALA A 8 0.32 -8.69 15.00
N VAL A 9 1.55 -8.41 14.57
CA VAL A 9 2.39 -9.36 13.83
C VAL A 9 3.10 -10.29 14.78
N ASP A 10 3.71 -9.75 15.83
CA ASP A 10 4.43 -10.54 16.83
C ASP A 10 4.16 -9.97 18.24
N PRO A 11 3.37 -10.67 19.08
CA PRO A 11 3.08 -10.21 20.43
C PRO A 11 4.32 -10.01 21.31
N SER A 12 5.45 -10.67 20.99
CA SER A 12 6.70 -10.49 21.74
C SER A 12 7.32 -9.10 21.56
N GLN A 13 6.92 -8.35 20.54
CA GLN A 13 7.38 -6.99 20.26
C GLN A 13 6.48 -5.91 20.89
N ALA A 14 5.46 -6.28 21.67
CA ALA A 14 4.53 -5.34 22.28
C ALA A 14 5.27 -4.31 23.15
N GLY A 15 4.93 -3.02 22.98
CA GLY A 15 5.54 -1.92 23.73
C GLY A 15 6.93 -1.49 23.24
N ALA A 16 7.42 -2.03 22.11
CA ALA A 16 8.68 -1.58 21.51
C ALA A 16 8.65 -0.07 21.20
N PRO A 17 9.81 0.63 21.19
CA PRO A 17 9.85 2.11 21.13
C PRO A 17 9.34 2.72 19.81
N ARG A 18 9.02 1.90 18.81
CA ARG A 18 8.45 2.32 17.52
C ARG A 18 7.38 1.34 17.07
N VAL A 19 6.49 1.83 16.22
CA VAL A 19 5.42 1.04 15.61
C VAL A 19 5.61 0.97 14.09
N ASN A 20 5.51 -0.23 13.52
CA ASN A 20 5.60 -0.44 12.07
C ASN A 20 4.23 -0.88 11.53
N ILE A 21 3.66 -0.09 10.62
CA ILE A 21 2.36 -0.37 10.02
C ILE A 21 2.55 -0.87 8.58
N PHE A 22 2.25 -2.14 8.36
CA PHE A 22 2.30 -2.78 7.06
C PHE A 22 0.92 -2.72 6.39
N VAL A 23 0.89 -2.25 5.15
CA VAL A 23 -0.34 -2.14 4.35
C VAL A 23 -0.16 -2.86 3.02
N HIS A 24 -0.84 -3.98 2.87
CA HIS A 24 -0.84 -4.76 1.62
C HIS A 24 -1.84 -4.18 0.60
N GLY A 25 -1.68 -4.51 -0.69
CA GLY A 25 -2.44 -3.96 -1.81
C GLY A 25 -3.68 -4.76 -2.23
N TYR A 26 -4.21 -4.46 -3.42
CA TYR A 26 -5.46 -5.04 -3.93
C TYR A 26 -5.43 -6.58 -4.03
N ARG A 27 -6.58 -7.22 -3.78
CA ARG A 27 -6.80 -8.68 -3.76
C ARG A 27 -5.89 -9.43 -2.79
N SER A 28 -5.21 -8.73 -1.90
CA SER A 28 -4.62 -9.34 -0.73
C SER A 28 -5.70 -9.62 0.31
N MET A 29 -5.45 -10.59 1.19
CA MET A 29 -6.25 -10.80 2.41
C MET A 29 -7.73 -11.13 2.13
N VAL A 30 -8.02 -11.91 1.07
CA VAL A 30 -9.38 -12.32 0.66
C VAL A 30 -9.97 -13.34 1.64
N SER A 31 -9.12 -14.18 2.22
CA SER A 31 -9.46 -15.21 3.21
C SER A 31 -8.65 -15.03 4.51
N PRO A 32 -9.08 -15.63 5.62
CA PRO A 32 -8.28 -15.67 6.85
C PRO A 32 -6.89 -16.28 6.64
N ALA A 33 -6.76 -17.28 5.75
CA ALA A 33 -5.48 -17.88 5.41
C ALA A 33 -4.56 -16.89 4.68
N ASP A 34 -5.10 -16.05 3.79
CA ASP A 34 -4.31 -15.00 3.12
C ASP A 34 -3.83 -13.93 4.10
N VAL A 35 -4.66 -13.58 5.09
CA VAL A 35 -4.28 -12.65 6.17
C VAL A 35 -3.13 -13.24 6.99
N GLU A 36 -3.24 -14.50 7.39
CA GLU A 36 -2.20 -15.17 8.18
C GLU A 36 -0.90 -15.33 7.39
N ALA A 37 -0.98 -15.69 6.11
CA ALA A 37 0.20 -15.77 5.24
C ALA A 37 0.88 -14.40 5.07
N ALA A 38 0.09 -13.31 4.99
CA ALA A 38 0.63 -11.96 4.97
C ALA A 38 1.27 -11.58 6.31
N ARG A 39 0.64 -11.92 7.45
CA ARG A 39 1.17 -11.65 8.80
C ARG A 39 2.50 -12.37 9.02
N LEU A 40 2.56 -13.67 8.74
CA LEU A 40 3.79 -14.47 8.85
C LEU A 40 4.92 -13.92 7.98
N ARG A 41 4.58 -13.43 6.78
CA ARG A 41 5.56 -12.81 5.90
C ARG A 41 6.12 -11.50 6.45
N VAL A 42 5.28 -10.68 7.09
CA VAL A 42 5.74 -9.48 7.80
C VAL A 42 6.61 -9.89 8.99
N GLN A 43 6.25 -10.93 9.74
CA GLN A 43 7.06 -11.42 10.85
C GLN A 43 8.48 -11.84 10.39
N GLN A 44 8.58 -12.45 9.21
CA GLN A 44 9.85 -12.87 8.61
C GLN A 44 10.77 -11.72 8.19
N THR A 45 10.29 -10.48 8.10
CA THR A 45 11.18 -9.35 7.76
C THR A 45 12.18 -9.05 8.87
N GLY A 46 11.90 -9.48 10.10
CA GLY A 46 12.73 -9.21 11.27
C GLY A 46 12.84 -7.72 11.57
N VAL A 47 11.84 -6.93 11.16
CA VAL A 47 11.90 -5.48 11.38
C VAL A 47 11.90 -5.18 12.88
N ALA A 48 12.79 -4.29 13.30
CA ALA A 48 12.83 -3.85 14.68
C ALA A 48 11.59 -2.99 15.00
N GLY A 49 10.96 -3.24 16.16
CA GLY A 49 9.78 -2.51 16.61
C GLY A 49 8.47 -3.28 16.53
N GLU A 50 7.43 -2.74 17.15
CA GLU A 50 6.13 -3.40 17.26
C GLU A 50 5.40 -3.32 15.92
N SER A 51 5.16 -4.47 15.29
CA SER A 51 4.66 -4.50 13.92
C SER A 51 3.19 -4.90 13.84
N TYR A 52 2.46 -4.21 12.96
CA TYR A 52 1.04 -4.44 12.71
C TYR A 52 0.77 -4.58 11.21
N LEU A 53 -0.10 -5.52 10.84
CA LEU A 53 -0.65 -5.65 9.51
C LEU A 53 -2.04 -4.99 9.45
N LEU A 54 -2.22 -4.00 8.60
CA LEU A 54 -3.53 -3.41 8.34
C LEU A 54 -4.40 -4.36 7.53
N ARG A 55 -5.42 -4.92 8.18
CA ARG A 55 -6.51 -5.61 7.50
C ARG A 55 -7.55 -4.59 7.06
N TRP A 56 -7.67 -4.42 5.75
CA TRP A 56 -8.70 -3.61 5.12
C TRP A 56 -9.39 -4.41 4.01
N MET A 57 -10.50 -3.91 3.46
CA MET A 57 -11.24 -4.57 2.36
C MET A 57 -10.49 -4.53 1.03
N ALA A 58 -9.27 -5.07 1.00
CA ALA A 58 -8.46 -5.18 -0.20
C ALA A 58 -8.99 -6.24 -1.18
N GLY A 59 -9.82 -7.19 -0.73
CA GLY A 59 -10.15 -8.39 -1.50
C GLY A 59 -11.58 -8.93 -1.38
N ARG A 60 -12.62 -8.13 -1.70
CA ARG A 60 -13.94 -8.59 -2.22
C ARG A 60 -14.92 -7.42 -2.35
N TRP A 61 -15.44 -7.19 -3.56
CA TRP A 61 -16.86 -6.90 -3.73
C TRP A 61 -17.47 -8.09 -4.44
N SER A 62 -18.25 -8.90 -3.74
CA SER A 62 -19.18 -9.82 -4.38
C SER A 62 -20.54 -9.14 -4.40
N ASP A 63 -20.96 -8.68 -5.57
CA ASP A 63 -22.30 -9.00 -5.99
C ASP A 63 -22.13 -10.00 -7.12
N SER A 64 -21.93 -11.24 -6.71
CA SER A 64 -22.17 -12.41 -7.55
C SER A 64 -23.54 -12.31 -8.23
N ALA A 65 -24.52 -11.63 -7.61
CA ALA A 65 -25.85 -11.38 -8.20
C ALA A 65 -25.83 -10.44 -9.42
N THR A 66 -25.12 -9.30 -9.39
CA THR A 66 -25.04 -8.39 -10.56
C THR A 66 -24.10 -8.92 -11.63
N VAL A 67 -22.99 -9.56 -11.27
CA VAL A 67 -22.04 -10.10 -12.25
C VAL A 67 -22.54 -11.41 -12.89
N ALA A 68 -23.17 -12.31 -12.11
CA ALA A 68 -23.84 -13.47 -12.68
C ALA A 68 -25.09 -13.05 -13.47
N GLY A 69 -25.85 -12.05 -13.00
CA GLY A 69 -26.99 -11.48 -13.72
C GLY A 69 -26.59 -10.84 -15.05
N LEU A 70 -25.53 -10.02 -15.08
CA LEU A 70 -24.97 -9.47 -16.32
C LEU A 70 -24.45 -10.57 -17.23
N ARG A 71 -23.69 -11.54 -16.72
CA ARG A 71 -23.18 -12.67 -17.51
C ARG A 71 -24.30 -13.58 -18.03
N ALA A 72 -25.37 -13.77 -17.26
CA ALA A 72 -26.53 -14.57 -17.64
C ALA A 72 -27.41 -13.84 -18.66
N ALA A 73 -27.70 -12.55 -18.47
CA ALA A 73 -28.40 -11.72 -19.46
C ALA A 73 -27.61 -11.62 -20.77
N TYR A 74 -26.29 -11.52 -20.68
CA TYR A 74 -25.36 -11.55 -21.81
C TYR A 74 -25.34 -12.92 -22.53
N LYS A 75 -25.31 -14.03 -21.79
CA LYS A 75 -25.43 -15.38 -22.38
C LYS A 75 -26.83 -15.64 -22.98
N ALA A 76 -27.89 -15.11 -22.38
CA ALA A 76 -29.28 -15.29 -22.82
C ALA A 76 -29.59 -14.54 -24.12
N THR A 77 -28.93 -13.41 -24.39
CA THR A 77 -29.00 -12.72 -25.70
C THR A 77 -28.22 -13.45 -26.81
N ARG A 78 -27.52 -14.54 -26.50
CA ARG A 78 -26.49 -15.16 -27.33
C ARG A 78 -26.86 -16.48 -28.01
N PHE A 79 -28.13 -16.83 -28.14
CA PHE A 79 -28.49 -17.90 -29.10
C PHE A 79 -28.38 -17.43 -30.57
N ARG A 80 -28.13 -16.13 -30.84
CA ARG A 80 -28.22 -15.55 -32.19
C ARG A 80 -26.94 -15.02 -32.85
N TYR A 81 -25.81 -14.86 -32.14
CA TYR A 81 -24.65 -14.13 -32.70
C TYR A 81 -23.27 -14.72 -32.35
N ALA A 82 -23.18 -15.99 -31.98
CA ALA A 82 -22.02 -16.56 -31.29
C ALA A 82 -20.69 -16.68 -32.07
N LEU A 83 -20.57 -16.29 -33.35
CA LEU A 83 -19.42 -16.68 -34.19
C LEU A 83 -18.71 -15.54 -34.97
N THR A 84 -18.87 -14.26 -34.61
CA THR A 84 -18.14 -13.17 -35.31
C THR A 84 -16.94 -12.63 -34.51
N PRO A 85 -15.80 -12.30 -35.17
CA PRO A 85 -14.64 -11.67 -34.52
C PRO A 85 -14.96 -10.36 -33.78
N TRP A 86 -15.97 -9.62 -34.25
CA TRP A 86 -16.48 -8.41 -33.59
C TRP A 86 -17.07 -8.68 -32.22
N ALA A 87 -17.75 -9.82 -32.02
CA ALA A 87 -18.29 -10.19 -30.71
C ALA A 87 -17.16 -10.46 -29.68
N LEU A 88 -16.04 -11.04 -30.11
CA LEU A 88 -14.87 -11.28 -29.24
C LEU A 88 -14.19 -9.97 -28.81
N LEU A 89 -14.13 -8.97 -29.69
CA LEU A 89 -13.59 -7.64 -29.36
C LEU A 89 -14.48 -6.90 -28.36
N VAL A 90 -15.80 -6.98 -28.52
CA VAL A 90 -16.76 -6.42 -27.56
C VAL A 90 -16.65 -7.12 -26.21
N ASP A 91 -16.48 -8.45 -26.18
CA ASP A 91 -16.28 -9.24 -24.97
C ASP A 91 -15.02 -8.81 -24.19
N ALA A 92 -13.89 -8.67 -24.90
CA ALA A 92 -12.66 -8.17 -24.30
C ALA A 92 -12.82 -6.74 -23.77
N GLY A 93 -13.54 -5.88 -24.50
CA GLY A 93 -13.85 -4.51 -24.08
C GLY A 93 -14.68 -4.44 -22.79
N VAL A 94 -15.73 -5.26 -22.67
CA VAL A 94 -16.59 -5.30 -21.47
C VAL A 94 -15.84 -5.83 -20.26
N ILE A 95 -15.01 -6.87 -20.41
CA ILE A 95 -14.17 -7.40 -19.34
C ILE A 95 -13.16 -6.33 -18.86
N GLY A 96 -12.50 -5.65 -19.79
CA GLY A 96 -11.58 -4.56 -19.48
C GLY A 96 -12.25 -3.41 -18.73
N LEU A 97 -13.46 -3.01 -19.14
CA LEU A 97 -14.24 -1.97 -18.48
C LEU A 97 -14.64 -2.38 -17.05
N HIS A 98 -15.02 -3.64 -16.84
CA HIS A 98 -15.38 -4.15 -15.52
C HIS A 98 -14.18 -4.11 -14.55
N GLU A 99 -13.03 -4.63 -14.97
CA GLU A 99 -11.80 -4.60 -14.17
C GLU A 99 -11.38 -3.15 -13.83
N ALA A 100 -11.54 -2.23 -14.78
CA ALA A 100 -11.29 -0.80 -14.55
C ALA A 100 -12.22 -0.17 -13.52
N ALA A 101 -13.52 -0.49 -13.59
CA ALA A 101 -14.48 -0.03 -12.62
C ALA A 101 -14.18 -0.59 -11.22
N GLN A 102 -13.83 -1.88 -11.13
CA GLN A 102 -13.41 -2.52 -9.87
C GLN A 102 -12.18 -1.85 -9.27
N PHE A 103 -11.15 -1.62 -10.09
CA PHE A 103 -9.93 -0.96 -9.64
C PHE A 103 -10.22 0.44 -9.07
N LYS A 104 -11.03 1.26 -9.77
CA LYS A 104 -11.44 2.60 -9.28
C LYS A 104 -12.20 2.56 -7.97
N VAL A 105 -13.10 1.58 -7.77
CA VAL A 105 -13.81 1.40 -6.50
C VAL A 105 -12.81 1.10 -5.38
N MET A 106 -11.78 0.31 -5.66
CA MET A 106 -10.78 -0.10 -4.68
C MET A 106 -9.80 1.02 -4.36
N GLU A 107 -9.47 1.88 -5.33
CA GLU A 107 -8.78 3.14 -5.08
C GLU A 107 -9.56 3.99 -4.09
N ARG A 108 -10.85 4.28 -4.36
CA ARG A 108 -11.68 5.08 -3.44
C ARG A 108 -11.75 4.47 -2.03
N LYS A 109 -11.83 3.15 -1.93
CA LYS A 109 -11.79 2.46 -0.64
C LYS A 109 -10.44 2.62 0.06
N ALA A 110 -9.33 2.52 -0.66
CA ALA A 110 -8.00 2.76 -0.12
C ALA A 110 -7.88 4.18 0.44
N GLU A 111 -8.45 5.17 -0.25
CA GLU A 111 -8.47 6.57 0.20
C GLU A 111 -9.31 6.75 1.48
N VAL A 112 -10.50 6.14 1.54
CA VAL A 112 -11.36 6.17 2.75
C VAL A 112 -10.66 5.52 3.94
N VAL A 113 -10.00 4.38 3.74
CA VAL A 113 -9.23 3.70 4.77
C VAL A 113 -8.04 4.54 5.20
N GLY A 114 -7.30 5.12 4.24
CA GLY A 114 -6.16 5.99 4.51
C GLY A 114 -6.52 7.19 5.39
N ARG A 115 -7.66 7.85 5.12
CA ARG A 115 -8.13 8.96 5.97
C ARG A 115 -8.43 8.58 7.42
N ARG A 116 -8.75 7.32 7.69
CA ARG A 116 -9.08 6.82 9.04
C ARG A 116 -7.89 6.17 9.73
N LEU A 117 -6.87 5.77 8.98
CA LEU A 117 -5.71 5.06 9.49
C LEU A 117 -4.95 5.85 10.57
N PRO A 118 -4.76 7.19 10.48
CA PRO A 118 -4.07 7.93 11.53
C PRO A 118 -4.70 7.78 12.91
N ALA A 119 -6.04 7.82 13.01
CA ALA A 119 -6.73 7.64 14.29
C ALA A 119 -6.52 6.22 14.86
N LEU A 120 -6.64 5.18 14.03
CA LEU A 120 -6.41 3.79 14.45
C LEU A 120 -4.96 3.56 14.90
N VAL A 121 -4.01 4.20 14.23
CA VAL A 121 -2.59 4.09 14.56
C VAL A 121 -2.28 4.86 15.84
N ALA A 122 -2.89 6.03 16.06
CA ALA A 122 -2.66 6.82 17.27
C ALA A 122 -3.07 6.05 18.55
N GLU A 123 -4.17 5.29 18.49
CA GLU A 123 -4.63 4.44 19.59
C GLU A 123 -3.57 3.43 20.04
N ILE A 124 -2.85 2.80 19.10
CA ILE A 124 -1.82 1.80 19.43
C ILE A 124 -0.43 2.41 19.58
N ALA A 125 -0.14 3.53 18.91
CA ALA A 125 1.19 4.13 18.94
C ALA A 125 1.45 4.82 20.27
N GLU A 126 0.43 5.40 20.91
CA GLU A 126 0.58 6.08 22.22
C GLU A 126 1.72 7.13 22.19
N GLY A 127 1.83 7.87 21.09
CA GLY A 127 2.88 8.88 20.86
C GLY A 127 4.23 8.34 20.40
N ARG A 128 4.39 7.01 20.28
CA ARG A 128 5.61 6.40 19.73
C ARG A 128 5.74 6.70 18.23
N PRO A 129 6.96 6.87 17.71
CA PRO A 129 7.20 7.07 16.28
C PRO A 129 6.68 5.89 15.44
N VAL A 130 6.10 6.23 14.28
CA VAL A 130 5.46 5.28 13.38
C VAL A 130 6.16 5.22 12.04
N ASN A 131 6.47 4.01 11.57
CA ASN A 131 6.85 3.73 10.19
C ASN A 131 5.67 3.18 9.40
N PHE A 132 5.56 3.55 8.13
CA PHE A 132 4.56 3.01 7.22
C PHE A 132 5.21 2.24 6.07
N ILE A 133 4.77 1.00 5.81
CA ILE A 133 5.28 0.16 4.72
C ILE A 133 4.10 -0.27 3.85
N GLY A 134 4.04 0.22 2.61
CA GLY A 134 2.88 0.03 1.74
C GLY A 134 3.23 -0.61 0.41
N HIS A 135 2.51 -1.68 0.07
CA HIS A 135 2.62 -2.32 -1.23
C HIS A 135 1.43 -2.02 -2.13
N SER A 136 1.68 -1.67 -3.40
CA SER A 136 0.62 -1.47 -4.40
C SER A 136 -0.46 -0.48 -3.91
N LEU A 137 -1.75 -0.84 -3.86
CA LEU A 137 -2.80 0.04 -3.30
C LEU A 137 -2.56 0.43 -1.82
N GLY A 138 -1.78 -0.35 -1.06
CA GLY A 138 -1.37 0.03 0.28
C GLY A 138 -0.57 1.33 0.31
N ALA A 139 0.19 1.64 -0.75
CA ALA A 139 0.84 2.94 -0.89
C ALA A 139 -0.17 4.09 -1.02
N ARG A 140 -1.32 3.86 -1.66
CA ARG A 140 -2.41 4.85 -1.74
C ARG A 140 -3.08 5.04 -0.37
N VAL A 141 -3.27 3.96 0.39
CA VAL A 141 -3.72 4.07 1.79
C VAL A 141 -2.78 4.96 2.59
N ILE A 142 -1.46 4.71 2.50
CA ILE A 142 -0.44 5.50 3.20
C ILE A 142 -0.44 6.95 2.74
N HIS A 143 -0.46 7.23 1.43
CA HIS A 143 -0.51 8.59 0.91
C HIS A 143 -1.65 9.40 1.55
N HIS A 144 -2.85 8.81 1.61
CA HIS A 144 -4.00 9.45 2.25
C HIS A 144 -3.89 9.51 3.78
N ALA A 145 -3.21 8.56 4.41
CA ALA A 145 -2.92 8.62 5.84
C ALA A 145 -1.96 9.77 6.17
N LEU A 146 -0.89 9.95 5.38
CA LEU A 146 0.05 11.06 5.51
C LEU A 146 -0.68 12.41 5.36
N ALA A 147 -1.51 12.55 4.33
CA ALA A 147 -2.28 13.77 4.10
C ALA A 147 -3.25 14.14 5.25
N HIS A 148 -3.55 13.20 6.16
CA HIS A 148 -4.43 13.39 7.31
C HIS A 148 -3.72 13.12 8.65
N ALA A 149 -2.40 12.96 8.67
CA ALA A 149 -1.66 12.57 9.87
C ALA A 149 -1.76 13.62 10.99
N HIS A 150 -1.78 14.91 10.63
CA HIS A 150 -1.89 16.02 11.57
C HIS A 150 -3.15 15.97 12.44
N SER A 151 -4.23 15.32 12.00
CA SER A 151 -5.46 15.23 12.81
C SER A 151 -5.35 14.24 13.97
N ALA A 152 -4.26 13.46 14.04
CA ALA A 152 -4.05 12.41 15.04
C ALA A 152 -2.71 12.56 15.79
N ASP A 153 -2.02 13.69 15.64
CA ASP A 153 -0.73 14.01 16.30
C ASP A 153 0.32 12.89 16.19
N LEU A 154 0.39 12.25 15.02
CA LEU A 154 1.33 11.15 14.78
C LEU A 154 2.73 11.68 14.46
N THR A 155 3.72 11.19 15.21
CA THR A 155 5.13 11.31 14.82
C THR A 155 5.45 10.23 13.80
N ILE A 156 5.65 10.61 12.53
CA ILE A 156 5.94 9.67 11.45
C ILE A 156 7.43 9.68 11.15
N ASP A 157 8.06 8.51 11.21
CA ASP A 157 9.46 8.29 10.89
C ASP A 157 9.65 8.06 9.39
N ASP A 158 9.79 6.80 8.99
CA ASP A 158 10.06 6.41 7.63
C ASP A 158 8.80 5.89 6.94
N VAL A 159 8.72 6.16 5.65
CA VAL A 159 7.68 5.64 4.77
C VAL A 159 8.34 4.84 3.66
N VAL A 160 7.97 3.57 3.51
CA VAL A 160 8.48 2.69 2.47
C VAL A 160 7.34 2.33 1.52
N LEU A 161 7.45 2.76 0.26
CA LEU A 161 6.51 2.44 -0.80
C LEU A 161 7.11 1.35 -1.69
N LEU A 162 6.42 0.22 -1.82
CA LEU A 162 6.84 -0.95 -2.57
C LEU A 162 5.91 -1.14 -3.77
N ALA A 163 6.39 -0.87 -4.99
CA ALA A 163 5.57 -0.93 -6.20
C ALA A 163 4.21 -0.20 -6.02
N GLY A 164 4.24 1.03 -5.47
CA GLY A 164 3.04 1.73 -5.03
C GLY A 164 2.08 2.16 -6.15
N ALA A 165 0.78 1.93 -5.95
CA ALA A 165 -0.31 2.34 -6.85
C ALA A 165 -0.93 3.71 -6.45
N ALA A 166 -0.19 4.52 -5.70
CA ALA A 166 -0.53 5.91 -5.45
C ALA A 166 -0.21 6.77 -6.68
N ASP A 167 -0.93 7.87 -6.85
CA ASP A 167 -0.77 8.77 -8.00
C ASP A 167 0.56 9.51 -7.90
N LEU A 168 1.40 9.37 -8.93
CA LEU A 168 2.73 9.99 -8.99
C LEU A 168 2.66 11.51 -8.95
N ASN A 169 1.64 12.07 -9.60
CA ASN A 169 1.47 13.51 -9.77
C ASN A 169 0.49 14.10 -8.73
N ALA A 170 0.27 13.44 -7.59
CA ALA A 170 -0.52 14.03 -6.53
C ALA A 170 0.19 15.31 -6.02
N GLU A 171 -0.57 16.41 -5.93
CA GLU A 171 -0.02 17.75 -5.63
C GLU A 171 0.56 17.86 -4.22
N ASP A 172 0.16 16.97 -3.30
CA ASP A 172 0.49 17.08 -1.89
C ASP A 172 1.60 16.12 -1.42
N TRP A 173 2.28 15.43 -2.33
CA TRP A 173 3.42 14.57 -1.97
C TRP A 173 4.52 15.34 -1.24
N GLU A 174 4.87 16.52 -1.73
CA GLU A 174 5.91 17.35 -1.13
C GLU A 174 5.57 17.69 0.33
N ARG A 175 4.32 18.11 0.58
CA ARG A 175 3.79 18.34 1.93
C ARG A 175 3.86 17.07 2.79
N CYS A 176 3.42 15.94 2.25
CA CYS A 176 3.42 14.65 2.96
C CYS A 176 4.83 14.16 3.31
N VAL A 177 5.84 14.48 2.50
CA VAL A 177 7.25 14.15 2.77
C VAL A 177 7.84 15.11 3.79
N ARG A 178 7.48 16.41 3.73
CA ARG A 178 8.01 17.42 4.66
C ARG A 178 7.69 17.17 6.13
N GLN A 179 6.55 16.57 6.42
CA GLN A 179 6.14 16.24 7.79
C GLN A 179 6.86 15.02 8.38
N LEU A 180 7.64 14.26 7.60
CA LEU A 180 8.32 13.07 8.08
C LEU A 180 9.55 13.45 8.91
N ARG A 181 9.71 12.84 10.09
CA ARG A 181 10.96 12.90 10.86
C ARG A 181 12.07 12.16 10.09
N GLY A 182 11.74 11.00 9.52
CA GLY A 182 12.62 10.19 8.66
C GLY A 182 12.49 10.53 7.17
N LYS A 183 12.46 9.52 6.31
CA LYS A 183 12.44 9.66 4.84
C LYS A 183 11.33 8.84 4.19
N LEU A 184 10.97 9.22 2.97
CA LEU A 184 10.17 8.41 2.06
C LEU A 184 11.10 7.62 1.13
N TYR A 185 11.06 6.29 1.21
CA TYR A 185 11.75 5.37 0.33
C TYR A 185 10.77 4.82 -0.72
N ASN A 186 10.92 5.22 -1.98
CA ASN A 186 10.11 4.73 -3.09
C ASN A 186 10.86 3.62 -3.83
N ALA A 187 10.59 2.36 -3.48
CA ALA A 187 11.07 1.20 -4.22
C ALA A 187 10.13 0.92 -5.41
N TYR A 188 10.62 1.20 -6.62
CA TYR A 188 9.81 1.18 -7.84
C TYR A 188 10.46 0.33 -8.92
N SER A 189 9.64 -0.25 -9.81
CA SER A 189 10.12 -0.99 -10.97
C SER A 189 9.66 -0.33 -12.27
N PRO A 190 10.58 0.17 -13.11
CA PRO A 190 10.23 0.64 -14.45
C PRO A 190 9.55 -0.44 -15.28
N ARG A 191 9.74 -1.73 -14.97
CA ARG A 191 9.19 -2.87 -15.71
C ARG A 191 7.90 -3.41 -15.09
N ASP A 192 7.29 -2.69 -14.15
CA ASP A 192 6.03 -3.07 -13.53
C ASP A 192 4.88 -3.10 -14.57
N ARG A 193 4.55 -4.32 -15.03
CA ARG A 193 3.50 -4.53 -16.03
C ARG A 193 2.11 -4.26 -15.45
N ILE A 194 1.88 -4.52 -14.17
CA ILE A 194 0.57 -4.33 -13.53
C ILE A 194 0.23 -2.84 -13.46
N LEU A 195 1.17 -2.01 -13.01
CA LEU A 195 0.97 -0.57 -12.94
C LEU A 195 0.97 0.11 -14.32
N ARG A 196 1.60 -0.49 -15.33
CA ARG A 196 1.55 0.00 -16.73
C ARG A 196 0.26 -0.38 -17.45
N MET A 197 -0.39 -1.47 -17.06
CA MET A 197 -1.66 -1.94 -17.61
C MET A 197 -2.86 -1.45 -16.78
N THR A 198 -2.64 -0.56 -15.82
CA THR A 198 -3.73 0.05 -15.06
C THR A 198 -4.63 0.81 -16.05
N PRO A 199 -5.96 0.67 -15.95
CA PRO A 199 -6.88 1.14 -16.99
C PRO A 199 -7.11 2.66 -17.00
N ASP A 200 -6.23 3.42 -16.36
CA ASP A 200 -6.21 4.88 -16.45
C ASP A 200 -4.84 5.39 -16.89
N VAL A 201 -4.83 6.64 -17.35
CA VAL A 201 -3.62 7.32 -17.84
C VAL A 201 -2.73 7.83 -16.70
N ARG A 202 -3.08 7.58 -15.43
CA ARG A 202 -2.37 8.12 -14.28
C ARG A 202 -1.05 7.38 -14.10
N ARG A 203 0.01 8.16 -13.91
CA ARG A 203 1.33 7.61 -13.56
C ARG A 203 1.33 7.20 -12.10
N ARG A 204 1.97 6.08 -11.77
CA ARG A 204 2.01 5.51 -10.42
C ARG A 204 3.43 5.54 -9.85
N VAL A 205 3.56 5.83 -8.56
CA VAL A 205 4.85 5.91 -7.85
C VAL A 205 5.68 4.62 -7.94
N GLY A 206 5.02 3.46 -8.04
CA GLY A 206 5.68 2.16 -8.17
C GLY A 206 6.24 1.84 -9.56
N SER A 207 5.99 2.68 -10.56
CA SER A 207 6.45 2.48 -11.93
C SER A 207 7.50 3.49 -12.40
N ARG A 208 7.73 4.55 -11.60
CA ARG A 208 8.54 5.72 -11.96
C ARG A 208 9.13 6.38 -10.71
N PRO A 209 10.27 7.07 -10.83
CA PRO A 209 10.79 7.86 -9.73
C PRO A 209 9.85 9.03 -9.43
N MET A 210 9.73 9.38 -8.15
CA MET A 210 9.08 10.60 -7.67
C MET A 210 10.05 11.78 -7.74
N ALA A 211 9.52 13.00 -7.82
CA ALA A 211 10.37 14.20 -7.76
C ALA A 211 11.12 14.26 -6.42
N PRO A 212 12.41 14.67 -6.40
CA PRO A 212 13.14 14.86 -5.16
C PRO A 212 12.46 15.87 -4.25
N VAL A 213 12.55 15.64 -2.94
CA VAL A 213 12.11 16.59 -1.91
C VAL A 213 13.30 16.84 -1.00
N VAL A 214 13.80 18.07 -1.00
CA VAL A 214 14.95 18.49 -0.20
C VAL A 214 14.50 19.49 0.86
N ILE A 215 14.91 19.27 2.11
CA ILE A 215 14.63 20.14 3.25
C ILE A 215 15.95 20.38 3.95
N ASP A 216 16.32 21.66 4.13
CA ASP A 216 17.56 22.05 4.81
C ASP A 216 18.82 21.38 4.24
N GLY A 217 18.84 21.14 2.93
CA GLY A 217 19.94 20.49 2.22
C GLY A 217 19.93 18.95 2.28
N GLU A 218 18.99 18.34 3.02
CA GLU A 218 18.83 16.89 3.09
C GLU A 218 17.75 16.39 2.11
N GLU A 219 18.07 15.37 1.31
CA GLU A 219 17.08 14.65 0.50
C GLU A 219 16.22 13.73 1.39
N LYS A 220 14.93 14.05 1.46
CA LYS A 220 13.91 13.37 2.28
C LYS A 220 13.10 12.34 1.50
N LEU A 221 13.23 12.33 0.17
CA LEU A 221 12.63 11.34 -0.71
C LEU A 221 13.74 10.58 -1.44
N VAL A 222 13.83 9.27 -1.23
CA VAL A 222 14.84 8.40 -1.83
C VAL A 222 14.16 7.45 -2.80
N ASN A 223 14.49 7.56 -4.10
CA ASN A 223 14.00 6.63 -5.12
C ASN A 223 14.96 5.44 -5.28
N ILE A 224 14.44 4.22 -5.20
CA ILE A 224 15.21 2.98 -5.31
C ILE A 224 14.66 2.14 -6.46
N THR A 225 15.45 1.97 -7.51
CA THR A 225 15.00 1.25 -8.72
C THR A 225 15.21 -0.26 -8.55
N CYS A 226 14.16 -1.04 -8.74
CA CYS A 226 14.13 -2.51 -8.62
C CYS A 226 13.69 -3.17 -9.95
N PRO A 227 14.47 -3.07 -11.04
CA PRO A 227 14.06 -3.51 -12.38
C PRO A 227 13.82 -5.02 -12.52
N GLU A 228 14.40 -5.83 -11.63
CA GLU A 228 14.32 -7.28 -11.57
C GLU A 228 13.17 -7.78 -10.69
N VAL A 229 12.53 -6.90 -9.91
CA VAL A 229 11.44 -7.29 -9.01
C VAL A 229 10.10 -7.00 -9.68
N ALA A 230 9.31 -8.06 -9.91
CA ALA A 230 7.95 -7.93 -10.41
C ALA A 230 7.01 -7.30 -9.37
N HIS A 231 5.87 -6.75 -9.79
CA HIS A 231 4.91 -6.08 -8.91
C HIS A 231 4.53 -6.89 -7.67
N VAL A 232 4.11 -8.15 -7.86
CA VAL A 232 3.71 -9.06 -6.77
C VAL A 232 4.93 -9.49 -5.95
N ALA A 233 6.10 -9.61 -6.58
CA ALA A 233 7.34 -9.99 -5.92
C ALA A 233 7.83 -8.95 -4.90
N HIS A 234 7.38 -7.69 -4.98
CA HIS A 234 7.65 -6.71 -3.94
C HIS A 234 7.03 -7.10 -2.59
N TRP A 235 5.91 -7.82 -2.61
CA TRP A 235 5.36 -8.41 -1.40
C TRP A 235 5.85 -9.83 -1.19
N THR A 236 5.86 -10.69 -2.22
CA THR A 236 6.22 -12.10 -2.00
C THR A 236 7.71 -12.35 -1.70
N ARG A 237 8.55 -11.32 -1.80
CA ARG A 237 9.95 -11.31 -1.34
C ARG A 237 10.19 -10.19 -0.33
N LEU A 238 9.15 -9.86 0.45
CA LEU A 238 9.19 -8.73 1.40
C LEU A 238 10.37 -8.83 2.38
N PRO A 239 10.69 -9.99 3.01
CA PRO A 239 11.82 -10.08 3.92
C PRO A 239 13.15 -9.67 3.29
N GLU A 240 13.45 -10.17 2.09
CA GLU A 240 14.71 -9.87 1.41
C GLU A 240 14.73 -8.46 0.81
N LEU A 241 13.59 -8.03 0.26
CA LEU A 241 13.49 -6.72 -0.38
C LEU A 241 13.55 -5.59 0.64
N LEU A 242 12.87 -5.72 1.78
CA LEU A 242 12.77 -4.64 2.76
C LEU A 242 14.14 -4.29 3.35
N GLN A 243 14.94 -5.30 3.67
CA GLN A 243 16.33 -5.14 4.12
C GLN A 243 17.21 -4.41 3.09
N ARG A 244 16.89 -4.56 1.79
CA ARG A 244 17.63 -3.91 0.70
C ARG A 244 17.22 -2.45 0.49
N VAL A 245 15.94 -2.13 0.66
CA VAL A 245 15.38 -0.82 0.25
C VAL A 245 15.14 0.12 1.43
N TRP A 246 15.21 -0.37 2.66
CA TRP A 246 15.00 0.41 3.86
C TRP A 246 16.17 0.19 4.84
N PRO A 247 17.10 1.17 4.94
CA PRO A 247 18.30 1.02 5.77
C PRO A 247 18.00 0.71 7.25
N HIS A 248 16.92 1.27 7.80
CA HIS A 248 16.57 1.14 9.21
C HIS A 248 15.71 -0.10 9.52
N CYS A 249 15.58 -1.04 8.58
CA CYS A 249 14.79 -2.24 8.76
C CYS A 249 15.28 -3.07 9.96
N GLY A 250 16.59 -3.19 10.16
CA GLY A 250 17.20 -3.97 11.26
C GLY A 250 17.59 -3.16 12.49
N ASP A 251 17.51 -1.84 12.45
CA ASP A 251 18.06 -0.98 13.51
C ASP A 251 17.12 -0.90 14.71
N VAL A 252 17.57 -1.42 15.85
CA VAL A 252 17.05 -1.02 17.15
C VAL A 252 17.65 0.35 17.44
N VAL A 253 16.88 1.43 17.29
CA VAL A 253 17.40 2.76 17.67
C VAL A 253 17.69 2.76 19.16
N GLU A 254 18.97 2.91 19.50
CA GLU A 254 19.37 3.39 20.81
C GLU A 254 18.66 4.71 21.04
N SER A 255 17.84 4.77 22.09
CA SER A 255 17.28 6.05 22.50
C SER A 255 18.45 7.00 22.72
N SER A 256 18.48 8.10 21.97
CA SER A 256 19.40 9.19 22.25
C SER A 256 19.13 9.64 23.68
N LYS A 257 19.95 9.18 24.63
CA LYS A 257 20.10 9.82 25.93
C LYS A 257 20.67 11.19 25.64
N THR A 258 19.80 12.16 25.38
CA THR A 258 20.19 13.57 25.45
C THR A 258 20.58 13.81 26.90
N GLU A 259 21.89 13.93 27.09
CA GLU A 259 22.53 14.47 28.27
C GLU A 259 21.83 15.78 28.65
N ARG A 260 21.00 15.73 29.70
CA ARG A 260 20.75 16.90 30.53
C ARG A 260 21.90 16.97 31.52
N ASN A 261 23.03 17.50 31.04
CA ASN A 261 24.05 18.12 31.86
C ASN A 261 24.19 19.55 31.34
N LEU A 262 23.44 20.45 31.97
CA LEU A 262 23.80 21.82 32.39
C LEU A 262 22.54 22.50 32.95
#